data_AF-A0A6M2CS25-F1
#
_entry.id   AF-A0A6M2CS25-F1
#
_cell.length_a   1.000
_cell.length_b   1.000
_cell.length_c   1.000
_cell.angle_alpha   90.00
_cell.angle_beta   90.00
_cell.angle_gamma   90.00
#
_symmetry.space_group_name_H-M   'P 1'
#
loop_
_entity.id
_entity.type
_entity.pdbx_description
1 polymer ?
#
loop_
_entity_poly.entity_id
_entity_poly.type
_entity_poly.pdbx_seq_one_letter_code
_entity_poly.pdbx_strand_id
1 'polypeptide(L)'
;CDAECDGDANSLIASLNRGGLKFPNACVVTVVMHTEVVLAKLLQNEKNAGCFLQARNHRCIVQQLVKESLPAFEELVTCANGHEPDLVINMLIKCATNVLLNNYCKERNDAAAVAKADAKAVAKARKLKTVAPK
;
A
#
# COMPACT_ATOMS: atom_id res chain seq x y z
N CYS A 1 -38.57 -11.56 2.69
CA CYS A 1 -38.16 -11.14 4.04
C CYS A 1 -36.66 -10.98 3.99
N ASP A 2 -36.28 -9.79 3.53
CA ASP A 2 -34.91 -9.33 3.34
C ASP A 2 -34.23 -9.23 4.70
N ALA A 3 -33.25 -10.08 4.94
CA ALA A 3 -32.35 -9.94 6.07
C ALA A 3 -31.34 -8.85 5.70
N GLU A 4 -31.63 -7.62 6.12
CA GLU A 4 -30.67 -6.52 6.14
C GLU A 4 -29.47 -6.96 6.98
N CYS A 5 -28.37 -7.29 6.32
CA CYS A 5 -27.07 -7.47 6.95
C CYS A 5 -26.55 -6.07 7.28
N ASP A 6 -27.04 -5.49 8.38
CA ASP A 6 -26.51 -4.29 9.05
C ASP A 6 -25.13 -4.56 9.68
N GLY A 7 -24.21 -5.10 8.88
CA GLY A 7 -22.81 -5.10 9.20
C GLY A 7 -22.29 -3.71 8.89
N ASP A 8 -22.23 -2.85 9.90
CA ASP A 8 -21.54 -1.55 9.84
C ASP A 8 -20.21 -1.78 9.09
N ALA A 9 -20.08 -1.23 7.88
CA ALA A 9 -19.08 -1.67 6.89
C ALA A 9 -17.63 -1.52 7.40
N ASN A 10 -17.47 -0.82 8.52
CA ASN A 10 -16.22 -0.54 9.20
C ASN A 10 -16.10 -1.22 10.57
N SER A 11 -16.95 -2.17 10.94
CA SER A 11 -16.97 -2.84 12.26
C SER A 11 -15.62 -3.47 12.64
N LEU A 12 -14.94 -4.13 11.69
CA LEU A 12 -13.59 -4.66 11.88
C LEU A 12 -12.59 -3.57 12.25
N ILE A 13 -12.72 -2.40 11.65
CA ILE A 13 -11.74 -1.34 11.80
C ILE A 13 -12.08 -0.39 12.97
N ALA A 14 -13.36 -0.32 13.37
CA ALA A 14 -13.81 0.26 14.64
C ALA A 14 -13.34 -0.53 15.88
N SER A 15 -13.15 -1.84 15.74
CA SER A 15 -12.67 -2.71 16.83
C SER A 15 -11.16 -2.58 17.13
N LEU A 16 -10.39 -1.91 16.26
CA LEU A 16 -8.95 -1.74 16.42
C LEU A 16 -8.63 -0.63 17.43
N ASN A 17 -8.20 -1.03 18.63
CA ASN A 17 -7.75 -0.10 19.66
C ASN A 17 -6.38 0.51 19.28
N ARG A 18 -6.32 1.84 19.08
CA ARG A 18 -5.09 2.59 18.77
C ARG A 18 -4.53 3.37 19.96
N GLY A 19 -4.72 2.90 21.19
CA GLY A 19 -4.13 3.54 22.38
C GLY A 19 -4.63 4.96 22.62
N GLY A 20 -5.89 5.25 22.28
CA GLY A 20 -6.52 6.56 22.46
C GLY A 20 -6.52 7.49 21.23
N LEU A 21 -5.92 7.08 20.10
CA LEU A 21 -6.05 7.83 18.84
C LEU A 21 -7.44 7.65 18.23
N LYS A 22 -8.02 8.76 17.75
CA LYS A 22 -9.29 8.73 17.02
C LYS A 22 -9.16 7.92 15.72
N PHE A 23 -10.21 7.20 15.39
CA PHE A 23 -10.32 6.48 14.14
C PHE A 23 -10.30 7.46 12.95
N PRO A 24 -9.56 7.18 11.86
CA PRO A 24 -9.58 8.05 10.69
C PRO A 24 -10.97 8.14 10.07
N ASN A 25 -11.28 9.29 9.46
CA ASN A 25 -12.53 9.48 8.73
C ASN A 25 -12.64 8.44 7.58
N ALA A 26 -13.86 7.97 7.31
CA ALA A 26 -14.14 6.98 6.27
C ALA A 26 -13.58 7.39 4.90
N CYS A 27 -13.69 8.66 4.50
CA CYS A 27 -13.11 9.15 3.25
C CYS A 27 -11.59 8.95 3.20
N VAL A 28 -10.88 9.21 4.31
CA VAL A 28 -9.44 8.99 4.41
C VAL A 28 -9.11 7.51 4.21
N VAL A 29 -9.87 6.62 4.87
CA VAL A 29 -9.71 5.17 4.71
C VAL A 29 -9.92 4.77 3.26
N THR A 30 -11.00 5.21 2.62
CA THR A 30 -11.32 4.88 1.23
C THR A 30 -10.24 5.34 0.28
N VAL A 31 -9.74 6.58 0.41
CA VAL A 31 -8.65 7.09 -0.47
C VAL A 31 -7.37 6.26 -0.31
N VAL A 32 -7.01 5.89 0.93
CA VAL A 32 -5.81 5.09 1.19
C VAL A 32 -5.96 3.68 0.64
N MET A 33 -7.08 3.01 0.94
CA MET A 33 -7.36 1.64 0.46
C MET A 33 -7.47 1.60 -1.06
N HIS A 34 -8.09 2.59 -1.69
CA HIS A 34 -8.17 2.68 -3.15
C HIS A 34 -6.78 2.86 -3.77
N THR A 35 -5.92 3.68 -3.15
CA THR A 35 -4.52 3.85 -3.59
C THR A 35 -3.75 2.52 -3.52
N GLU A 36 -3.96 1.74 -2.45
CA GLU A 36 -3.38 0.40 -2.32
C GLU A 36 -3.88 -0.54 -3.41
N VAL A 37 -5.18 -0.58 -3.67
CA VAL A 37 -5.78 -1.43 -4.72
C VAL A 37 -5.22 -1.06 -6.10
N VAL A 38 -5.07 0.22 -6.41
CA VAL A 38 -4.47 0.68 -7.68
C VAL A 38 -3.03 0.18 -7.81
N LEU A 39 -2.22 0.32 -6.75
CA LEU A 39 -0.84 -0.16 -6.76
C LEU A 39 -0.79 -1.70 -6.89
N ALA A 40 -1.63 -2.42 -6.15
CA ALA A 40 -1.70 -3.88 -6.21
C ALA A 40 -2.06 -4.35 -7.63
N LYS A 41 -3.04 -3.72 -8.29
CA LYS A 41 -3.43 -4.04 -9.68
C LYS A 41 -2.32 -3.75 -10.69
N LEU A 42 -1.54 -2.68 -10.48
CA LEU A 42 -0.37 -2.39 -11.33
C LEU A 42 0.69 -3.49 -11.23
N LEU A 43 0.87 -4.04 -10.02
CA LEU A 43 1.90 -5.04 -9.73
C LEU A 43 1.45 -6.48 -9.97
N GLN A 44 0.14 -6.74 -10.04
CA GLN A 44 -0.42 -8.09 -10.19
C GLN A 44 -0.12 -8.72 -11.55
N ASN A 45 -0.12 -7.93 -12.62
CA ASN A 45 0.17 -8.41 -13.97
C ASN A 45 1.64 -8.16 -14.31
N GLU A 46 2.40 -9.21 -14.64
CA GLU A 46 3.84 -9.12 -14.93
C GLU A 46 4.19 -8.09 -16.02
N LYS A 47 3.35 -7.94 -17.05
CA LYS A 47 3.56 -6.95 -18.11
C LYS A 47 3.42 -5.52 -17.55
N ASN A 48 2.35 -5.28 -16.79
CA ASN A 48 2.10 -3.97 -16.18
C ASN A 48 3.17 -3.64 -15.14
N ALA A 49 3.53 -4.62 -14.31
CA ALA A 49 4.57 -4.51 -13.31
C ALA A 49 5.93 -4.21 -13.96
N GLY A 50 6.28 -4.90 -15.06
CA GLY A 50 7.50 -4.64 -15.81
C GLY A 50 7.56 -3.21 -16.34
N CYS A 51 6.51 -2.76 -17.03
CA CYS A 51 6.43 -1.38 -17.53
C CYS A 51 6.48 -0.35 -16.39
N PHE A 52 5.74 -0.59 -15.31
CA PHE A 52 5.70 0.29 -14.15
C PHE A 52 7.07 0.39 -13.47
N LEU A 53 7.72 -0.73 -13.19
CA LEU A 53 9.02 -0.76 -12.50
C LEU A 53 10.15 -0.13 -13.34
N GLN A 54 10.04 -0.14 -14.66
CA GLN A 54 10.98 0.54 -15.55
C GLN A 54 10.72 2.05 -15.71
N ALA A 55 9.55 2.54 -15.28
CA ALA A 55 9.23 3.96 -15.36
C ALA A 55 10.11 4.81 -14.41
N ARG A 56 10.29 6.08 -14.73
CA ARG A 56 11.09 7.01 -13.91
C ARG A 56 10.30 7.69 -12.78
N ASN A 57 8.97 7.72 -12.88
CA ASN A 57 8.12 8.52 -11.99
C ASN A 57 6.93 7.70 -11.48
N HIS A 58 7.22 6.62 -10.74
CA HIS A 58 6.24 5.70 -10.16
C HIS A 58 5.16 6.44 -9.36
N ARG A 59 5.57 7.45 -8.59
CA ARG A 59 4.67 8.25 -7.77
C ARG A 59 3.62 8.97 -8.62
N CYS A 60 4.04 9.64 -9.69
CA CYS A 60 3.13 10.36 -10.57
C CYS A 60 2.13 9.41 -11.24
N ILE A 61 2.60 8.24 -11.70
CA ILE A 61 1.76 7.23 -12.35
C ILE A 61 0.66 6.76 -11.40
N VAL A 62 1.02 6.35 -10.18
CA VAL A 62 0.04 5.90 -9.19
C VAL A 62 -0.93 7.02 -8.82
N GLN A 63 -0.43 8.23 -8.57
CA GLN A 63 -1.29 9.37 -8.24
C GLN A 63 -2.31 9.66 -9.34
N GLN A 64 -1.88 9.64 -10.61
CA GLN A 64 -2.75 9.91 -11.74
C GLN A 64 -3.83 8.84 -11.89
N LEU A 65 -3.44 7.57 -11.83
CA LEU A 65 -4.39 6.45 -11.90
C LEU A 65 -5.39 6.46 -10.76
N VAL A 66 -4.97 6.83 -9.55
CA VAL A 66 -5.88 7.01 -8.42
C VAL A 66 -6.86 8.13 -8.70
N LYS A 67 -6.40 9.33 -9.10
CA LYS A 67 -7.30 10.46 -9.39
C LYS A 67 -8.33 10.14 -10.48
N GLU A 68 -7.93 9.40 -11.51
CA GLU A 68 -8.81 9.04 -12.63
C GLU A 68 -9.82 7.95 -12.28
N SER A 69 -9.54 7.12 -11.27
CA SER A 69 -10.37 5.97 -10.90
C SER A 69 -11.10 6.12 -9.57
N LEU A 70 -10.77 7.15 -8.78
CA LEU A 70 -11.39 7.42 -7.50
C LEU A 70 -12.78 8.03 -7.73
N PRO A 71 -13.85 7.47 -7.12
CA PRO A 71 -15.18 8.05 -7.24
C PRO A 71 -15.24 9.43 -6.55
N ALA A 72 -16.18 10.27 -6.99
CA ALA A 72 -16.43 11.56 -6.34
C ALA A 72 -16.90 11.35 -4.89
N PHE A 73 -16.37 12.16 -3.96
CA PHE A 73 -16.79 12.17 -2.57
C PHE A 73 -17.59 13.44 -2.28
N GLU A 74 -18.90 13.29 -2.12
CA GLU A 74 -19.79 14.42 -1.79
C GLU A 74 -19.72 14.82 -0.30
N GLU A 75 -19.15 13.96 0.55
CA GLU A 75 -19.12 14.15 2.01
C GLU A 75 -18.03 15.11 2.51
N LEU A 76 -17.05 15.44 1.67
CA LEU A 76 -16.00 16.39 2.04
C LEU A 76 -16.47 17.81 1.75
N VAL A 77 -16.53 18.64 2.79
CA VAL A 77 -16.89 20.06 2.71
C VAL A 77 -15.63 20.91 2.88
N THR A 78 -15.61 22.09 2.26
CA THR A 78 -14.58 23.11 2.48
C THR A 78 -14.41 23.37 3.98
N CYS A 79 -13.19 23.22 4.47
CA CYS A 79 -12.92 23.39 5.91
C CYS A 79 -12.99 24.87 6.34
N ALA A 80 -12.99 25.12 7.64
CA ALA A 80 -13.00 26.48 8.21
C ALA A 80 -11.85 27.39 7.75
N ASN A 81 -10.76 26.81 7.23
CA ASN A 81 -9.61 27.54 6.68
C ASN A 81 -9.70 27.74 5.14
N GLY A 82 -10.81 27.38 4.50
CA GLY A 82 -11.03 27.57 3.06
C GLY A 82 -10.34 26.53 2.16
N HIS A 83 -9.85 25.41 2.70
CA HIS A 83 -9.30 24.34 1.85
C HIS A 83 -10.41 23.54 1.19
N GLU A 84 -10.38 23.51 -0.13
CA GLU A 84 -11.29 22.71 -0.95
C GLU A 84 -11.04 21.20 -0.78
N PRO A 85 -12.09 20.38 -0.85
CA PRO A 85 -12.02 18.91 -0.77
C PRO A 85 -10.93 18.30 -1.66
N ASP A 86 -10.82 18.78 -2.90
CA ASP A 86 -9.85 18.29 -3.88
C ASP A 86 -8.41 18.46 -3.40
N LEU A 87 -8.10 19.56 -2.71
CA LEU A 87 -6.75 19.78 -2.17
C LEU A 87 -6.42 18.71 -1.13
N VAL A 88 -7.37 18.41 -0.24
CA VAL A 88 -7.22 17.41 0.81
C VAL A 88 -7.07 16.01 0.20
N ILE A 89 -7.93 15.64 -0.74
CA ILE A 89 -7.84 14.35 -1.45
C ILE A 89 -6.47 14.22 -2.15
N ASN A 90 -6.01 15.25 -2.85
CA ASN A 90 -4.71 15.24 -3.51
C ASN A 90 -3.55 15.04 -2.53
N MET A 91 -3.62 15.66 -1.34
CA MET A 91 -2.62 15.46 -0.29
C MET A 91 -2.68 14.04 0.27
N LEU A 92 -3.87 13.48 0.49
CA LEU A 92 -4.06 12.11 0.96
C LEU A 92 -3.49 11.09 -0.04
N ILE A 93 -3.84 11.21 -1.33
CA ILE A 93 -3.31 10.35 -2.40
C ILE A 93 -1.78 10.43 -2.42
N LYS A 94 -1.22 11.64 -2.32
CA LYS A 94 0.24 11.84 -2.31
C LYS A 94 0.91 11.14 -1.13
N CYS A 95 0.36 11.29 0.07
CA CYS A 95 0.86 10.64 1.27
C CYS A 95 0.76 9.11 1.18
N ALA A 96 -0.41 8.59 0.81
CA ALA A 96 -0.66 7.16 0.65
C ALA A 96 0.30 6.54 -0.38
N THR A 97 0.44 7.17 -1.55
CA THR A 97 1.34 6.70 -2.61
C THR A 97 2.78 6.60 -2.12
N ASN A 98 3.27 7.61 -1.40
CA ASN A 98 4.64 7.61 -0.87
C ASN A 98 4.85 6.47 0.14
N VAL A 99 3.90 6.28 1.06
CA VAL A 99 3.99 5.23 2.07
C VAL A 99 3.99 3.86 1.41
N LEU A 100 3.05 3.61 0.49
CA LEU A 100 2.90 2.33 -0.18
C LEU A 100 4.10 1.97 -1.06
N LEU A 101 4.63 2.93 -1.84
CA LEU A 101 5.84 2.69 -2.65
C LEU A 101 7.06 2.43 -1.77
N ASN A 102 7.22 3.15 -0.67
CA ASN A 102 8.30 2.91 0.28
C ASN A 102 8.19 1.53 0.93
N ASN A 103 6.99 1.13 1.33
CA ASN A 103 6.73 -0.20 1.90
C ASN A 103 7.03 -1.29 0.89
N TYR A 104 6.55 -1.16 -0.34
CA TYR A 104 6.85 -2.10 -1.42
C TYR A 104 8.36 -2.28 -1.66
N CYS A 105 9.12 -1.18 -1.69
CA CYS A 105 10.57 -1.24 -1.83
C CYS A 105 11.24 -1.94 -0.64
N LYS A 106 10.78 -1.68 0.59
CA LYS A 106 11.30 -2.33 1.81
C LYS A 106 11.02 -3.82 1.78
N GLU A 107 9.79 -4.23 1.52
CA GLU A 107 9.40 -5.65 1.43
C GLU A 107 10.25 -6.41 0.42
N ARG A 108 10.51 -5.82 -0.75
CA ARG A 108 11.40 -6.42 -1.75
C ARG A 108 12.85 -6.52 -1.30
N ASN A 109 13.35 -5.49 -0.64
CA ASN A 109 14.72 -5.49 -0.12
C ASN A 109 14.89 -6.53 1.00
N ASP A 110 13.89 -6.65 1.88
CA ASP A 110 13.87 -7.62 2.97
C ASP A 110 13.83 -9.04 2.40
N ALA A 111 12.97 -9.31 1.41
CA ALA A 111 12.93 -10.59 0.70
C ALA A 111 14.29 -10.94 0.04
N ALA A 112 14.94 -9.96 -0.58
CA ALA A 112 16.27 -10.14 -1.18
C ALA A 112 17.37 -10.38 -0.13
N ALA A 113 17.27 -9.75 1.04
CA ALA A 113 18.20 -9.93 2.14
C ALA A 113 18.10 -11.34 2.74
N VAL A 114 16.87 -11.84 2.93
CA VAL A 114 16.60 -13.22 3.38
C VAL A 114 17.17 -14.23 2.38
N ALA A 115 16.85 -14.09 1.09
CA ALA A 115 17.35 -14.99 0.05
C ALA A 115 18.89 -15.05 -0.01
N LYS A 116 19.57 -13.90 0.19
CA LYS A 116 21.03 -13.84 0.27
C LYS A 116 21.58 -14.55 1.51
N ALA A 117 20.92 -14.39 2.67
CA ALA A 117 21.31 -15.06 3.90
C ALA A 117 21.20 -16.59 3.76
N ASP A 118 20.11 -17.06 3.17
CA ASP A 118 19.88 -18.49 2.91
C ASP A 118 20.92 -19.06 1.94
N ALA A 119 21.18 -18.38 0.84
CA ALA A 119 22.22 -18.77 -0.12
C ALA A 119 23.61 -18.86 0.54
N LYS A 120 23.94 -17.92 1.44
CA LYS A 120 25.20 -17.92 2.20
C LYS A 120 25.26 -19.08 3.19
N ALA A 121 24.16 -19.39 3.87
CA ALA A 121 24.08 -20.53 4.80
C ALA A 121 24.28 -21.86 4.06
N VAL A 122 23.62 -22.05 2.91
CA VAL A 122 23.78 -23.23 2.04
C VAL A 122 25.22 -23.36 1.56
N ALA A 123 25.84 -22.28 1.09
CA ALA A 123 27.22 -22.29 0.64
C ALA A 123 28.20 -22.64 1.77
N LYS A 124 27.97 -22.14 2.99
CA LYS A 124 28.78 -22.47 4.17
C LYS A 124 28.65 -23.95 4.55
N ALA A 125 27.43 -24.49 4.54
CA ALA A 125 27.17 -25.90 4.81
C ALA A 125 27.84 -26.82 3.77
N ARG A 126 27.83 -26.43 2.49
CA ARG A 126 28.55 -27.17 1.42
C ARG A 126 30.06 -27.19 1.67
N LYS A 127 30.67 -26.05 2.02
CA LYS A 127 32.11 -25.97 2.32
C LYS A 127 32.52 -26.82 3.52
N LEU A 128 31.70 -26.88 4.57
CA LEU A 128 31.97 -27.72 5.75
C LEU A 128 31.96 -29.22 5.40
N LYS A 129 31.07 -29.67 4.50
CA LYS A 129 31.02 -31.07 4.04
C LYS A 129 32.24 -31.48 3.19
N THR A 130 32.86 -30.53 2.47
CA THR A 130 34.02 -30.82 1.61
C THR A 130 35.37 -30.74 2.31
N VAL A 131 35.42 -30.32 3.59
CA VAL A 131 36.67 -30.12 4.36
C VAL A 131 36.84 -31.18 5.47
N ALA A 132 35.88 -32.11 5.65
CA ALA A 132 36.04 -33.21 6.59
C ALA A 132 37.18 -34.16 6.13
N PRO A 133 38.24 -34.36 6.93
CA PRO A 133 39.34 -35.26 6.58
C PRO A 133 38.88 -36.72 6.62
N LYS A 134 39.45 -37.54 5.71
CA LYS A 134 39.35 -39.01 5.73
C LYS A 134 40.08 -39.59 6.95
#